data_AF-A0A1H9NXM9-F1
#
_entry.id   AF-A0A1H9NXM9-F1
#
_cell.length_a   1.000
_cell.length_b   1.000
_cell.length_c   1.000
_cell.angle_alpha   90.00
_cell.angle_beta   90.00
_cell.angle_gamma   90.00
#
_symmetry.space_group_name_H-M   'P 1'
#
loop_
_entity.id
_entity.type
_entity.pdbx_description
1 polymer ?
#
loop_
_entity_poly.entity_id
_entity_poly.type
_entity_poly.pdbx_seq_one_letter_code
_entity_poly.pdbx_strand_id
1 'polypeptide(L)'
;MTVLETLYKLKNNFKNQLETLEVSEENLRNKYEIERKIYQNASNNNIFDESILNLLDNNRQIAERNLSEFIVDKEKSKKSYEDLLKKVEDSIRKITK
;
A
#
# COMPACT_ATOMS: atom_id res chain seq x y z
N MET A 1 21.82 -25.43 -5.06
CA MET A 1 20.81 -24.46 -5.53
C MET A 1 21.12 -24.14 -6.98
N THR A 2 20.19 -24.39 -7.90
CA THR A 2 20.39 -24.14 -9.33
C THR A 2 20.04 -22.70 -9.71
N VAL A 3 20.51 -22.25 -10.86
CA VAL A 3 20.11 -20.94 -11.43
C VAL A 3 18.60 -20.85 -11.59
N LEU A 4 17.96 -21.93 -12.04
CA LEU A 4 16.52 -22.01 -12.24
C LEU A 4 15.74 -21.90 -10.90
N GLU A 5 16.18 -22.61 -9.86
CA GLU A 5 15.60 -22.48 -8.51
C GLU A 5 15.72 -21.05 -7.97
N THR A 6 16.84 -20.38 -8.22
CA THR A 6 17.07 -18.99 -7.79
C THR A 6 16.10 -18.04 -8.49
N LEU A 7 15.88 -18.21 -9.80
CA LEU A 7 14.94 -17.40 -10.57
C LEU A 7 13.49 -17.61 -10.10
N TYR A 8 13.07 -18.83 -9.80
CA TYR A 8 11.74 -19.08 -9.25
C TYR A 8 11.53 -18.43 -7.87
N LYS A 9 12.55 -18.45 -7.00
CA LYS A 9 12.50 -17.72 -5.72
C LYS A 9 12.36 -16.22 -5.92
N LEU A 10 13.13 -15.63 -6.84
CA LEU A 10 13.02 -14.20 -7.17
C LEU A 10 11.63 -13.85 -7.73
N LYS A 11 11.08 -14.69 -8.62
CA LYS A 11 9.73 -14.53 -9.15
C LYS A 11 8.70 -14.47 -8.03
N ASN A 12 8.74 -15.42 -7.10
CA ASN A 12 7.81 -15.47 -5.97
C ASN A 12 7.99 -14.26 -5.05
N ASN A 13 9.24 -13.87 -4.76
CA ASN A 13 9.51 -12.68 -3.95
C ASN A 13 8.91 -11.42 -4.57
N PHE A 14 9.09 -11.17 -5.86
CA PHE A 14 8.51 -9.99 -6.51
C PHE A 14 6.97 -10.01 -6.52
N LYS A 15 6.36 -11.19 -6.71
CA LYS A 15 4.90 -11.33 -6.56
C LYS A 15 4.43 -11.00 -5.14
N ASN A 16 5.11 -11.51 -4.12
CA ASN A 16 4.78 -11.23 -2.73
C ASN A 16 4.94 -9.75 -2.38
N GLN A 17 5.95 -9.07 -2.94
CA GLN A 17 6.12 -7.63 -2.76
C GLN A 17 4.98 -6.83 -3.40
N LEU A 18 4.53 -7.22 -4.61
CA LEU A 18 3.37 -6.60 -5.25
C LEU A 18 2.09 -6.79 -4.41
N GLU A 19 1.86 -8.00 -3.89
CA GLU A 19 0.71 -8.27 -3.01
C GLU A 19 0.78 -7.46 -1.70
N THR A 20 1.99 -7.34 -1.11
CA THR A 20 2.21 -6.54 0.10
C THR A 20 1.87 -5.07 -0.13
N LEU A 21 2.17 -4.52 -1.31
CA LEU A 21 1.80 -3.15 -1.67
C LEU A 21 0.28 -2.96 -1.74
N GLU A 22 -0.45 -3.94 -2.30
CA GLU A 22 -1.92 -3.90 -2.37
C GLU A 22 -2.55 -3.96 -0.96
N VAL A 23 -2.12 -4.91 -0.12
CA VAL A 23 -2.60 -5.05 1.27
C VAL A 23 -2.29 -3.79 2.09
N SER A 24 -1.12 -3.19 1.91
CA SER A 24 -0.73 -1.97 2.61
C SER A 24 -1.60 -0.78 2.22
N GLU A 25 -1.96 -0.64 0.93
CA GLU A 25 -2.89 0.40 0.49
C GLU A 25 -4.26 0.21 1.13
N GLU A 26 -4.80 -1.01 1.12
CA GLU A 26 -6.10 -1.32 1.69
C GLU A 26 -6.14 -0.99 3.19
N ASN A 27 -5.09 -1.34 3.94
CA ASN A 27 -4.98 -1.00 5.36
C ASN A 27 -4.98 0.51 5.61
N LEU A 28 -4.26 1.28 4.79
CA LEU A 28 -4.25 2.75 4.89
C LEU A 28 -5.59 3.37 4.52
N ARG A 29 -6.27 2.85 3.48
CA ARG A 29 -7.63 3.26 3.11
C ARG A 29 -8.61 3.01 4.24
N ASN A 30 -8.57 1.82 4.85
CA ASN A 30 -9.42 1.48 5.98
C ASN A 30 -9.17 2.40 7.18
N LYS A 31 -7.90 2.69 7.48
CA LYS A 31 -7.54 3.64 8.55
C LYS A 31 -8.11 5.03 8.27
N TYR A 32 -7.92 5.55 7.05
CA TYR A 32 -8.47 6.85 6.66
C TYR A 32 -10.00 6.89 6.80
N GLU A 33 -10.72 5.86 6.33
CA GLU A 33 -12.18 5.81 6.44
C GLU A 33 -12.67 5.75 7.89
N ILE A 34 -11.94 5.07 8.79
CA ILE A 34 -12.25 5.07 10.22
C ILE A 34 -12.12 6.49 10.79
N GLU A 35 -10.98 7.16 10.59
CA GLU A 35 -10.75 8.52 11.09
C GLU A 35 -11.76 9.51 10.53
N ARG A 36 -12.09 9.39 9.22
CA ARG A 36 -13.10 10.20 8.55
C ARG A 36 -14.48 10.02 9.18
N LYS A 37 -14.91 8.78 9.46
CA LYS A 37 -16.20 8.50 10.11
C LYS A 37 -16.24 9.00 11.54
N ILE A 38 -15.16 8.86 12.31
CA ILE A 38 -15.06 9.37 13.68
C ILE A 38 -15.26 10.88 13.68
N TYR A 39 -14.51 11.61 12.85
CA TYR A 39 -14.63 13.07 12.74
C TYR A 39 -16.04 13.51 12.31
N GLN A 40 -16.60 12.88 11.26
CA GLN A 40 -17.95 13.21 10.78
C GLN A 40 -19.02 12.98 11.86
N ASN A 41 -18.97 11.85 12.56
CA ASN A 41 -19.92 11.55 13.62
C ASN A 41 -19.78 12.53 14.78
N ALA A 42 -18.56 12.85 15.19
CA ALA A 42 -18.28 13.83 16.24
C ALA A 42 -18.82 15.22 15.87
N SER A 43 -18.54 15.69 14.65
CA SER A 43 -18.96 17.00 14.15
C SER A 43 -20.47 17.10 13.96
N ASN A 44 -21.11 16.09 13.37
CA ASN A 44 -22.55 16.13 13.07
C ASN A 44 -23.42 16.10 14.33
N ASN A 45 -22.95 15.44 15.39
CA ASN A 45 -23.72 15.26 16.62
C ASN A 45 -23.34 16.28 17.71
N ASN A 46 -22.41 17.21 17.44
CA ASN A 46 -21.89 18.18 18.42
C ASN A 46 -21.47 17.49 19.75
N ILE A 47 -20.86 16.29 19.65
CA ILE A 47 -20.56 15.45 20.82
C ILE A 47 -19.42 16.04 21.65
N PHE A 48 -18.50 16.74 21.00
CA PHE A 48 -17.29 17.25 21.62
C PHE A 48 -17.13 18.76 21.41
N ASP A 49 -16.34 19.38 22.29
CA ASP A 49 -15.90 20.75 22.11
C ASP A 49 -14.96 20.91 20.89
N GLU A 50 -14.74 22.16 20.51
CA GLU A 50 -13.93 22.54 19.36
C GLU A 50 -12.49 22.02 19.44
N SER A 51 -11.92 21.92 20.64
CA SER A 51 -10.54 21.45 20.81
C SER A 51 -10.40 19.98 20.43
N ILE A 52 -11.36 19.15 20.83
CA ILE A 52 -11.40 17.72 20.48
C ILE A 52 -11.72 17.55 18.99
N LEU A 53 -12.66 18.34 18.44
CA LEU A 53 -12.96 18.29 17.00
C LEU A 53 -11.73 18.61 16.14
N ASN A 54 -10.94 19.60 16.54
CA ASN A 54 -9.67 19.94 15.87
C ASN A 54 -8.65 18.80 15.95
N LEU A 55 -8.56 18.09 17.08
CA LEU A 55 -7.69 16.91 17.20
C LEU A 55 -8.14 15.77 16.27
N LEU A 56 -9.45 15.52 16.19
CA LEU A 56 -10.00 14.50 15.30
C LEU A 56 -9.80 14.85 13.82
N ASP A 57 -9.98 16.11 13.44
CA ASP A 57 -9.70 16.54 12.07
C ASP A 57 -8.21 16.43 11.72
N ASN A 58 -7.32 16.80 12.66
CA ASN A 58 -5.88 16.61 12.48
C ASN A 58 -5.52 15.13 12.26
N ASN A 59 -6.09 14.20 13.02
CA ASN A 59 -5.87 12.76 12.83
C ASN A 59 -6.38 12.29 11.46
N ARG A 60 -7.56 12.74 11.03
CA ARG A 60 -8.11 12.47 9.70
C ARG A 60 -7.18 12.97 8.60
N GLN A 61 -6.69 14.21 8.70
CA GLN A 61 -5.77 14.80 7.73
C GLN A 61 -4.42 14.07 7.68
N ILE A 62 -3.90 13.61 8.82
CA ILE A 62 -2.67 12.80 8.87
C ILE A 62 -2.90 11.46 8.16
N ALA A 63 -4.03 10.78 8.41
CA ALA A 63 -4.34 9.53 7.73
C ALA A 63 -4.51 9.71 6.21
N GLU A 64 -5.17 10.80 5.79
CA GLU A 64 -5.33 11.17 4.38
C GLU A 64 -3.98 11.43 3.69
N ARG A 65 -3.07 12.16 4.36
CA ARG A 65 -1.72 12.43 3.85
C ARG A 65 -0.91 11.15 3.71
N ASN A 66 -0.90 10.30 4.74
CA ASN A 66 -0.18 9.02 4.71
C ASN A 66 -0.67 8.12 3.56
N LEU A 67 -1.99 8.04 3.35
CA LEU A 67 -2.55 7.29 2.22
C LEU A 67 -2.11 7.88 0.88
N SER A 68 -2.19 9.20 0.73
CA SER A 68 -1.84 9.88 -0.52
C SER A 68 -0.35 9.72 -0.86
N GLU A 69 0.53 9.91 0.11
CA GLU A 69 1.98 9.70 -0.04
C GLU A 69 2.28 8.23 -0.39
N PHE A 70 1.65 7.29 0.31
CA PHE A 70 1.81 5.87 0.01
C PHE A 70 1.37 5.51 -1.40
N ILE A 71 0.24 6.01 -1.91
CA ILE A 71 -0.23 5.74 -3.28
C ILE A 71 0.81 6.19 -4.31
N VAL A 72 1.41 7.37 -4.14
CA VAL A 72 2.43 7.90 -5.06
C VAL A 72 3.68 7.00 -5.06
N ASP A 73 4.13 6.56 -3.89
CA ASP A 73 5.33 5.73 -3.79
C ASP A 73 5.08 4.25 -4.14
N LYS A 74 3.85 3.78 -3.92
CA LYS A 74 3.38 2.46 -4.37
C LYS A 74 3.47 2.36 -5.88
N GLU A 75 2.99 3.35 -6.64
CA GLU A 75 3.02 3.29 -8.11
C GLU A 75 4.46 3.18 -8.67
N LYS A 76 5.41 3.92 -8.07
CA LYS A 76 6.83 3.79 -8.43
C LYS A 76 7.37 2.39 -8.13
N SER A 77 7.05 1.86 -6.94
CA SER A 77 7.52 0.55 -6.49
C SER A 77 6.90 -0.59 -7.30
N LYS A 78 5.60 -0.51 -7.58
CA LYS A 78 4.84 -1.45 -8.40
C LYS A 78 5.44 -1.59 -9.78
N LYS A 79 5.67 -0.47 -10.47
CA LYS A 79 6.32 -0.46 -11.79
C LYS A 79 7.70 -1.15 -11.76
N SER A 80 8.51 -0.85 -10.74
CA SER A 80 9.83 -1.47 -10.56
C SER A 80 9.73 -2.99 -10.38
N TYR A 81 8.82 -3.47 -9.52
CA TYR A 81 8.63 -4.90 -9.30
C TYR A 81 8.05 -5.62 -10.51
N GLU A 82 7.13 -5.01 -11.25
CA GLU A 82 6.59 -5.56 -12.51
C GLU A 82 7.69 -5.70 -13.58
N ASP A 83 8.54 -4.69 -13.73
CA ASP A 83 9.68 -4.73 -14.65
C ASP A 83 10.68 -5.84 -14.27
N LEU A 84 10.99 -5.97 -12.98
CA LEU A 84 11.88 -7.03 -12.47
C LEU A 84 11.27 -8.41 -12.64
N LEU A 85 9.97 -8.56 -12.36
CA LEU A 85 9.23 -9.81 -12.55
C LEU A 85 9.28 -10.25 -14.01
N LYS A 86 9.03 -9.33 -14.96
CA LYS A 86 9.13 -9.61 -16.39
C LYS A 86 10.52 -10.11 -16.80
N LYS A 87 11.59 -9.44 -16.33
CA LYS A 87 12.98 -9.86 -16.60
C LYS A 87 13.29 -11.26 -16.07
N VAL A 88 12.80 -11.58 -14.87
CA VAL A 88 12.95 -12.92 -14.28
C VAL A 88 12.19 -13.96 -15.10
N GLU A 89 10.95 -13.68 -15.49
CA GLU A 89 10.14 -14.60 -16.30
C GLU A 89 10.76 -14.86 -17.67
N ASP A 90 11.30 -13.84 -18.32
CA ASP A 90 12.02 -13.99 -19.59
C ASP A 90 13.31 -14.81 -19.41
N SER A 91 14.01 -14.64 -18.29
CA SER A 91 15.22 -15.43 -17.97
C SER A 91 14.88 -16.91 -17.74
N ILE A 92 13.79 -17.20 -17.03
CA ILE A 92 13.29 -18.57 -16.86
C ILE A 92 12.98 -19.19 -18.23
N ARG A 93 12.21 -18.48 -19.07
CA ARG A 93 11.85 -18.95 -20.42
C ARG A 93 13.06 -19.26 -21.30
N LYS A 94 14.16 -18.50 -21.18
CA LYS A 94 15.39 -18.74 -21.94
C LYS A 94 16.15 -19.99 -21.50
N ILE A 95 16.01 -20.39 -20.24
CA ILE A 95 16.71 -21.57 -19.67
C ILE A 95 15.88 -22.83 -19.86
N THR A 96 14.55 -22.72 -19.87
CA THR A 96 13.64 -23.87 -19.97
C THR A 96 13.18 -24.19 -21.40
N LYS A 97 13.57 -23.38 -22.39
CA LYS A 97 13.35 -23.63 -23.82
C LYS A 97 14.61 -24.18 -24.44
#